data_AF-A0A1G8VJ31-F1
#
_entry.id   AF-A0A1G8VJ31-F1
#
_cell.length_a   1.000
_cell.length_b   1.000
_cell.length_c   1.000
_cell.angle_alpha   90.00
_cell.angle_beta   90.00
_cell.angle_gamma   90.00
#
_symmetry.space_group_name_H-M   'P 1'
#
loop_
_entity.id
_entity.type
_entity.pdbx_description
1 polymer ?
#
loop_
_entity_poly.entity_id
_entity_poly.type
_entity_poly.pdbx_seq_one_letter_code
_entity_poly.pdbx_strand_id
1 'polypeptide(L)'
;MGKTKPTYRDTLREFENEWSPYHRALRFEYQDHFERLFVQARNFADAGGIQNHTDPTTTHLISMLPAQECRIADLEEQLESVNERISNSSENLSKESTDGQ
;
A
#
# COMPACT_ATOMS: atom_id res chain seq x y z
N MET A 1 -19.09 -9.75 -33.47
CA MET A 1 -19.14 -8.84 -32.30
C MET A 1 -17.72 -8.70 -31.78
N GLY A 2 -17.07 -7.56 -32.05
CA GLY A 2 -15.68 -7.34 -31.65
C GLY A 2 -15.55 -7.39 -30.14
N LYS A 3 -14.61 -8.18 -29.63
CA LYS A 3 -14.34 -8.28 -28.19
C LYS A 3 -13.88 -6.90 -27.71
N THR A 4 -14.66 -6.24 -26.85
CA THR A 4 -14.21 -5.05 -26.12
C THR A 4 -12.86 -5.38 -25.48
N LYS A 5 -11.87 -4.49 -25.60
CA LYS A 5 -10.58 -4.69 -24.95
C LYS A 5 -10.82 -4.83 -23.43
N PRO A 6 -10.18 -5.81 -22.76
CA PRO A 6 -10.33 -5.96 -21.32
C PRO A 6 -9.93 -4.66 -20.61
N THR A 7 -10.69 -4.29 -19.58
CA THR A 7 -10.37 -3.09 -18.79
C THR A 7 -9.17 -3.37 -17.89
N TYR A 8 -8.53 -2.32 -17.37
CA TYR A 8 -7.48 -2.47 -16.34
C TYR A 8 -7.94 -3.34 -15.16
N ARG A 9 -9.19 -3.22 -14.74
CA ARG A 9 -9.73 -4.03 -13.63
C ARG A 9 -9.86 -5.50 -14.01
N ASP A 10 -10.22 -5.78 -15.26
CA ASP A 10 -10.32 -7.16 -15.77
C ASP A 10 -8.94 -7.79 -15.83
N THR A 11 -7.94 -7.09 -16.38
CA THR A 11 -6.57 -7.61 -16.46
C THR A 11 -5.93 -7.74 -15.08
N LEU A 12 -6.21 -6.83 -14.13
CA LEU A 12 -5.72 -6.94 -12.77
C LEU A 12 -6.30 -8.14 -12.03
N ARG A 13 -7.59 -8.44 -12.26
CA ARG A 13 -8.25 -9.62 -11.69
C ARG A 13 -7.71 -10.91 -12.29
N GLU A 14 -7.42 -10.93 -13.60
CA GLU A 14 -6.78 -12.07 -14.25
C GLU A 14 -5.37 -12.30 -13.69
N PHE A 15 -4.60 -11.22 -13.52
CA PHE A 15 -3.29 -11.24 -12.88
C PHE A 15 -3.36 -11.77 -11.43
N GLU A 16 -4.33 -11.32 -10.62
CA GLU A 16 -4.55 -11.84 -9.26
C GLU A 16 -4.82 -13.36 -9.24
N ASN A 17 -5.64 -13.85 -10.18
CA ASN A 17 -5.94 -15.28 -10.29
C ASN A 17 -4.71 -16.09 -10.71
N GLU A 18 -3.91 -15.59 -11.65
CA GLU A 18 -2.68 -16.23 -12.11
C GLU A 18 -1.69 -16.42 -10.96
N TRP A 19 -1.63 -15.47 -10.02
CA TRP A 19 -0.74 -15.51 -8.86
C TRP A 19 -1.32 -16.22 -7.63
N SER A 20 -2.56 -16.71 -7.69
CA SER A 20 -3.17 -17.47 -6.59
C SER A 20 -2.33 -18.69 -6.12
N PRO A 21 -1.66 -19.48 -6.99
CA PRO A 21 -0.76 -20.55 -6.53
C PRO A 21 0.44 -20.02 -5.73
N TYR A 22 1.02 -18.89 -6.13
CA TYR A 22 2.11 -18.23 -5.41
C TYR A 22 1.64 -17.77 -4.03
N HIS A 23 0.50 -17.08 -3.98
CA HIS A 23 -0.12 -16.64 -2.72
C HIS A 23 -0.35 -17.80 -1.74
N ARG A 24 -0.89 -18.92 -2.22
CA ARG A 24 -1.11 -20.12 -1.39
C ARG A 24 0.19 -20.76 -0.88
N ALA A 25 1.31 -20.57 -1.59
CA ALA A 25 2.62 -21.07 -1.19
C ALA A 25 3.36 -20.14 -0.22
N LEU A 26 2.93 -18.88 -0.06
CA LEU A 26 3.51 -17.95 0.90
C LEU A 26 3.28 -18.42 2.34
N ARG A 27 4.19 -18.03 3.23
CA ARG A 27 3.96 -18.11 4.69
C ARG A 27 2.75 -17.26 5.04
N PHE A 28 1.99 -17.69 6.04
CA PHE A 28 0.79 -17.01 6.52
C PHE A 28 1.02 -15.51 6.80
N GLU A 29 2.18 -15.16 7.39
CA GLU A 29 2.57 -13.77 7.67
C GLU A 29 2.63 -12.87 6.42
N TYR A 30 2.84 -13.42 5.23
CA TYR A 30 2.94 -12.65 3.97
C TYR A 30 1.65 -12.68 3.14
N GLN A 31 0.71 -13.59 3.43
CA GLN A 31 -0.51 -13.74 2.64
C GLN A 31 -1.38 -12.48 2.67
N ASP A 32 -1.61 -11.92 3.86
CA ASP A 32 -2.37 -10.68 4.04
C ASP A 32 -1.71 -9.49 3.34
N HIS A 33 -0.38 -9.42 3.36
CA HIS A 33 0.36 -8.35 2.68
C HIS A 33 0.26 -8.48 1.16
N PHE A 34 0.30 -9.70 0.64
CA PHE A 34 0.16 -9.97 -0.79
C PHE A 34 -1.23 -9.57 -1.30
N GLU A 35 -2.31 -9.94 -0.59
CA GLU A 35 -3.68 -9.56 -0.98
C GLU A 35 -3.88 -8.04 -1.00
N ARG A 36 -3.28 -7.33 -0.03
CA ARG A 36 -3.36 -5.85 0.05
C ARG A 36 -2.78 -5.16 -1.19
N LEU A 37 -1.78 -5.75 -1.86
CA LEU A 37 -1.21 -5.20 -3.11
C LEU A 37 -2.30 -5.00 -4.16
N PHE A 38 -3.17 -6.00 -4.37
CA PHE A 38 -4.24 -5.95 -5.36
C PHE A 38 -5.35 -5.00 -4.94
N VAL A 39 -5.69 -4.96 -3.65
CA VAL A 39 -6.67 -4.01 -3.12
C VAL A 39 -6.25 -2.58 -3.40
N GLN A 40 -4.99 -2.24 -3.12
CA GLN A 40 -4.49 -0.88 -3.33
C GLN A 40 -4.28 -0.55 -4.80
N ALA A 41 -3.80 -1.50 -5.62
CA ALA A 41 -3.61 -1.29 -7.06
C ALA A 41 -4.93 -0.90 -7.78
N ARG A 42 -6.08 -1.41 -7.31
CA ARG A 42 -7.40 -1.05 -7.88
C ARG A 42 -7.72 0.45 -7.78
N ASN A 43 -7.09 1.19 -6.86
CA ASN A 43 -7.28 2.63 -6.72
C ASN A 43 -6.69 3.42 -7.90
N PHE A 44 -5.78 2.82 -8.67
CA PHE A 44 -5.11 3.44 -9.82
C PHE A 44 -5.73 3.03 -11.15
N ALA A 45 -6.98 2.53 -11.15
CA ALA A 45 -7.64 2.04 -12.36
C ALA A 45 -7.87 3.14 -13.41
N ASP A 46 -8.06 4.39 -12.98
CA ASP A 46 -8.15 5.56 -13.85
C ASP A 46 -6.80 5.88 -14.52
N ALA A 47 -5.72 5.92 -13.74
CA ALA A 47 -4.36 6.14 -14.24
C ALA A 47 -3.88 4.98 -15.14
N GLY A 48 -4.12 3.74 -14.72
CA GLY A 48 -3.78 2.54 -15.48
C GLY A 48 -4.60 2.39 -16.77
N GLY A 49 -5.86 2.85 -16.77
CA GLY A 49 -6.70 2.89 -17.96
C GLY A 49 -6.20 3.85 -19.04
N ILE A 50 -5.55 4.95 -18.65
CA ILE A 50 -4.94 5.92 -19.58
C ILE A 50 -3.72 5.32 -20.28
N GLN A 51 -2.92 4.50 -19.57
CA GLN A 51 -1.65 4.01 -20.08
C GLN A 51 -1.77 3.01 -21.25
N ASN A 52 -2.96 2.44 -21.52
CA ASN A 52 -3.27 1.54 -22.66
C ASN A 52 -2.08 0.69 -23.12
N HIS A 53 -1.37 0.10 -22.15
CA HIS A 53 -0.08 -0.52 -22.39
C HIS A 53 -0.31 -1.89 -23.02
N THR A 54 0.53 -2.28 -23.98
CA THR A 54 0.48 -3.63 -24.59
C THR A 54 0.75 -4.73 -23.55
N ASP A 55 1.45 -4.38 -22.47
CA ASP A 55 1.70 -5.24 -21.31
C ASP A 55 0.95 -4.73 -20.05
N PRO A 56 -0.16 -5.38 -19.68
CA PRO A 56 -0.90 -5.09 -18.45
C PRO A 56 -0.07 -5.32 -17.17
N THR A 57 0.87 -6.28 -17.18
CA THR A 57 1.66 -6.67 -16.00
C THR A 57 2.46 -5.49 -15.47
N THR A 58 3.20 -4.82 -16.36
CA THR A 58 3.96 -3.60 -16.01
C THR A 58 3.04 -2.54 -15.40
N THR A 59 1.83 -2.36 -15.94
CA THR A 59 0.88 -1.37 -15.41
C THR A 59 0.41 -1.73 -14.00
N HIS A 60 0.17 -3.01 -13.71
CA HIS A 60 -0.20 -3.49 -12.37
C HIS A 60 0.92 -3.26 -11.36
N LEU A 61 2.16 -3.62 -11.71
CA LEU A 61 3.33 -3.41 -10.85
C LEU A 61 3.57 -1.91 -10.57
N ILE A 62 3.50 -1.07 -11.61
CA ILE A 62 3.59 0.39 -11.45
C ILE A 62 2.45 0.94 -10.60
N SER A 63 1.27 0.33 -10.60
CA SER A 63 0.16 0.77 -9.72
C SER A 63 0.40 0.38 -8.24
N MET A 64 1.09 -0.74 -8.00
CA MET A 64 1.41 -1.20 -6.65
C MET A 64 2.51 -0.36 -5.99
N LEU A 65 3.44 0.22 -6.77
CA LEU A 65 4.55 1.00 -6.22
C LEU A 65 4.09 2.30 -5.50
N PRO A 66 3.31 3.21 -6.12
CA PRO A 66 2.77 4.39 -5.44
C PRO A 66 1.86 4.02 -4.27
N ALA A 67 1.11 2.92 -4.39
CA ALA A 67 0.31 2.42 -3.27
C ALA A 67 1.17 2.11 -2.03
N GLN A 68 2.32 1.47 -2.22
CA GLN A 68 3.25 1.20 -1.12
C GLN A 68 3.94 2.48 -0.65
N GLU A 69 4.35 3.36 -1.56
CA GLU A 69 4.98 4.64 -1.22
C GLU A 69 4.08 5.49 -0.32
N CYS A 70 2.80 5.66 -0.68
CA CYS A 70 1.84 6.38 0.15
C CYS A 70 1.67 5.73 1.53
N ARG A 71 1.58 4.39 1.58
CA ARG A 71 1.45 3.67 2.86
C ARG A 71 2.69 3.86 3.75
N ILE A 72 3.89 3.89 3.18
CA ILE A 72 5.13 4.12 3.92
C ILE A 72 5.13 5.54 4.47
N ALA A 73 4.82 6.54 3.64
CA ALA A 73 4.73 7.94 4.07
C ALA A 73 3.72 8.13 5.22
N ASP A 74 2.52 7.54 5.12
CA ASP A 74 1.51 7.60 6.17
C ASP A 74 1.98 6.97 7.49
N LEU A 75 2.79 5.90 7.42
CA LEU A 75 3.34 5.22 8.60
C LEU A 75 4.50 6.02 9.21
N GLU A 76 5.34 6.64 8.39
CA GLU A 76 6.42 7.51 8.83
C GLU A 76 5.87 8.74 9.55
N GLU A 77 4.83 9.39 9.01
CA GLU A 77 4.15 10.52 9.66
C GLU A 77 3.54 10.13 11.01
N GLN A 78 2.88 8.96 11.09
CA GLN A 78 2.34 8.46 12.36
C GLN A 78 3.44 8.18 13.39
N LEU A 79 4.59 7.66 12.95
CA LEU A 79 5.71 7.38 13.82
C LEU A 79 6.34 8.68 14.35
N GLU A 80 6.48 9.68 13.50
CA GLU A 80 6.94 11.03 13.89
C GLU A 80 5.99 11.65 14.92
N SER A 81 4.68 11.64 14.64
CA SER A 81 3.64 12.11 15.57
C SER A 81 3.70 11.43 16.94
N VAL A 82 3.91 10.11 16.97
CA VAL A 82 4.03 9.35 18.23
C VAL A 82 5.31 9.73 18.98
N ASN A 83 6.43 9.87 18.28
CA ASN A 83 7.70 10.27 18.89
C ASN A 83 7.63 11.69 19.48
N GLU A 84 7.02 12.65 18.80
CA GLU A 84 6.81 14.00 19.32
C GLU A 84 5.99 13.99 20.62
N ARG A 85 4.91 13.19 20.67
CA ARG A 85 4.09 13.05 21.88
C ARG A 85 4.87 12.45 23.05
N ILE A 86 5.72 11.46 22.79
CA ILE A 86 6.58 10.84 23.81
C ILE A 86 7.60 11.85 24.32
N SER A 87 8.24 12.62 23.43
CA SER A 87 9.21 13.66 23.79
C SER A 87 8.56 14.74 24.65
N ASN A 88 7.43 15.27 24.21
CA ASN A 88 6.69 16.31 24.94
C ASN A 88 6.21 15.82 26.32
N SER A 89 5.77 14.57 26.43
CA SER A 89 5.40 13.98 27.72
C SER A 89 6.61 13.83 28.65
N SER A 90 7.77 13.47 28.12
CA SER A 90 9.02 13.31 28.89
C SER A 90 9.55 14.66 29.39
N GLU A 91 9.44 15.71 28.58
CA GLU A 91 9.82 17.08 28.96
C GLU A 91 8.88 17.68 30.01
N ASN A 92 7.59 17.34 30.01
CA ASN A 92 6.67 17.80 31.04
C ASN A 92 6.97 17.14 32.40
N LEU A 93 7.28 15.82 32.39
CA LEU A 93 7.66 15.08 33.61
C LEU A 93 8.94 15.61 34.25
N SER A 94 9.92 16.06 33.45
CA SER A 94 11.17 16.64 33.98
C SER A 94 10.96 18.03 34.60
N LYS A 95 10.09 18.86 34.01
CA LYS A 95 9.74 20.19 34.54
C LYS A 95 8.96 20.13 35.86
N GLU A 96 8.01 19.19 35.99
CA GLU A 96 7.25 19.00 37.24
C GLU A 96 8.12 18.50 38.41
N SER A 97 9.21 17.77 38.15
CA SER A 97 10.16 17.36 39.20
C SER A 97 11.08 18.49 39.68
N THR A 98 11.29 19.54 38.88
CA THR A 98 12.16 20.66 39.24
C THR A 98 11.45 21.78 40.01
N ASP A 99 10.14 21.94 39.86
CA ASP A 99 9.34 22.98 40.54
C ASP A 99 8.84 22.57 41.95
N GLY A 100 9.18 21.35 42.41
CA GLY A 100 8.76 20.81 43.70
C GLY A 100 9.77 20.88 44.84
N GLN A 101 10.92 21.56 44.67
CA GLN A 101 11.96 21.76 45.70
C GLN A 101 12.14 23.22 46.09
#